data_AF-A0A3R6VX44-F1
#
_entry.id   AF-A0A3R6VX44-F1
#
_cell.length_a   1.000
_cell.length_b   1.000
_cell.length_c   1.000
_cell.angle_alpha   90.00
_cell.angle_beta   90.00
_cell.angle_gamma   90.00
#
_symmetry.space_group_name_H-M   'P 1'
#
loop_
_entity.id
_entity.type
_entity.pdbx_description
1 polymer ?
#
loop_
_entity_poly.entity_id
_entity_poly.type
_entity_poly.pdbx_seq_one_letter_code
_entity_poly.pdbx_strand_id
1 'polypeptide(L)'
;MAGSVTKLPESVTKLIDYSINPCDDFYQYACGAWYKDVVIPPGRSLINTAFYEIVIRNKAVLKKIYSDNKPKLGEFYDSCLDTATLSSLGVTPLEDSFKAIRSANTTLDLLIVAGELAKNGIPAFV
;
A
#
# COMPACT_ATOMS: atom_id res chain seq x y z
N MET A 1 23.63 -25.32 -13.84
CA MET A 1 24.53 -25.66 -12.71
C MET A 1 23.94 -25.06 -11.45
N ALA A 2 23.09 -25.81 -10.74
CA ALA A 2 22.62 -25.41 -9.42
C ALA A 2 23.80 -25.57 -8.46
N GLY A 3 24.42 -24.47 -8.04
CA GLY A 3 25.50 -24.52 -7.05
C GLY A 3 24.99 -25.20 -5.78
N SER A 4 25.71 -26.20 -5.28
CA SER A 4 25.42 -26.79 -3.97
C SER A 4 25.74 -25.74 -2.91
N VAL A 5 24.70 -25.11 -2.35
CA VAL A 5 24.84 -24.17 -1.24
C VAL A 5 25.16 -24.99 0.00
N THR A 6 26.45 -25.08 0.35
CA THR A 6 26.92 -25.83 1.53
C THR A 6 26.76 -25.05 2.84
N LYS A 7 26.51 -23.74 2.76
CA LYS A 7 26.20 -22.86 3.90
C LYS A 7 25.17 -21.83 3.49
N LEU A 8 24.14 -21.65 4.33
CA LEU A 8 23.14 -20.61 4.14
C LEU A 8 23.77 -19.22 4.35
N PRO A 9 23.31 -18.19 3.60
CA PRO A 9 23.80 -16.83 3.80
C PRO A 9 23.40 -16.29 5.17
N GLU A 10 24.16 -15.30 5.67
CA GLU A 10 23.93 -14.67 6.97
C GLU A 10 22.50 -14.08 7.07
N SER A 11 21.99 -13.51 5.98
CA SER A 11 20.63 -12.97 5.89
C SER A 11 19.53 -14.00 6.14
N VAL A 12 19.82 -15.29 5.94
CA VAL A 12 18.89 -16.40 6.23
C VAL A 12 19.13 -16.96 7.62
N THR A 13 20.40 -17.20 7.99
CA THR A 13 20.73 -17.80 9.30
C THR A 13 20.28 -16.94 10.48
N LYS A 14 20.24 -15.61 10.34
CA LYS A 14 19.71 -14.69 11.35
C LYS A 14 18.20 -14.81 11.61
N LEU A 15 17.45 -15.45 10.73
CA LEU A 15 16.00 -15.62 10.86
C LEU A 15 15.63 -16.93 11.56
N ILE A 16 16.53 -17.91 11.51
CA ILE A 16 16.27 -19.30 11.93
C ILE A 16 16.36 -19.44 13.44
N ASP A 17 15.33 -20.05 14.03
CA ASP A 17 15.35 -20.57 15.40
C ASP A 17 15.71 -22.06 15.41
N TYR A 18 16.99 -22.37 15.62
CA TYR A 18 17.50 -23.74 15.65
C TYR A 18 17.00 -24.60 16.82
N SER A 19 16.27 -24.01 17.78
CA SER A 19 15.65 -24.78 18.87
C SER A 19 14.34 -25.46 18.48
N ILE A 20 13.76 -25.10 17.33
CA ILE A 20 12.50 -25.64 16.83
C ILE A 20 12.76 -26.80 15.87
N ASN A 21 12.00 -27.89 16.00
CA ASN A 21 12.05 -28.97 15.03
C ASN A 21 11.34 -28.53 13.72
N PRO A 22 12.04 -28.45 12.57
CA PRO A 22 11.44 -28.02 11.31
C PRO A 22 10.33 -28.96 10.80
N CYS A 23 10.31 -30.22 11.23
CA CYS A 23 9.25 -31.17 10.86
C CYS A 23 7.93 -30.91 11.60
N ASP A 24 7.97 -30.21 12.72
CA ASP A 24 6.79 -29.93 13.55
C ASP A 24 6.21 -28.54 13.25
N ASP A 25 7.06 -27.50 13.22
CA ASP A 25 6.68 -26.13 12.85
C ASP A 25 7.80 -25.46 12.04
N PHE A 26 7.71 -25.59 10.73
CA PHE A 26 8.70 -25.00 9.83
C PHE A 26 8.69 -23.48 9.85
N TYR A 27 7.56 -22.83 10.16
CA TYR A 27 7.50 -21.37 10.21
C TYR A 27 8.29 -20.84 11.41
N GLN A 28 8.07 -21.41 12.59
CA GLN A 28 8.83 -21.05 13.79
C GLN A 28 10.32 -21.43 13.65
N TYR A 29 10.64 -22.55 13.02
CA TYR A 29 12.04 -22.85 12.71
C TYR A 29 12.66 -21.80 11.78
N ALA A 30 12.02 -21.46 10.65
CA ALA A 30 12.64 -20.60 9.64
C ALA A 30 12.64 -19.10 10.01
N CYS A 31 11.66 -18.65 10.78
CA CYS A 31 11.42 -17.23 11.06
C CYS A 31 11.42 -16.89 12.56
N GLY A 32 11.49 -17.88 13.45
CA GLY A 32 11.25 -17.70 14.89
C GLY A 32 12.23 -16.75 15.56
N ALA A 33 13.49 -16.70 15.12
CA ALA A 33 14.46 -15.75 15.67
C ALA A 33 14.07 -14.31 15.33
N TRP A 34 13.67 -14.06 14.08
CA TRP A 34 13.15 -12.75 13.69
C TRP A 34 11.83 -12.40 14.41
N TYR A 35 10.94 -13.38 14.54
CA TYR A 35 9.61 -13.18 15.14
C TYR A 35 9.68 -12.74 16.61
N LYS A 36 10.70 -13.18 17.35
CA LYS A 36 10.93 -12.79 18.76
C LYS A 36 11.27 -11.31 18.94
N ASP A 37 12.01 -10.74 18.01
CA ASP A 37 12.58 -9.39 18.14
C ASP A 37 11.78 -8.32 17.38
N VAL A 38 10.91 -8.74 16.46
CA VAL A 38 10.27 -7.81 15.55
C VAL A 38 9.19 -6.97 16.24
N VAL A 39 9.24 -5.66 16.02
CA VAL A 39 8.22 -4.70 16.49
C VAL A 39 7.47 -4.14 15.30
N ILE A 40 6.14 -4.20 15.32
CA ILE A 40 5.29 -3.57 14.32
C ILE A 40 5.33 -2.04 14.53
N PRO A 41 5.84 -1.24 13.58
CA PRO A 41 5.91 0.20 13.76
C PRO A 41 4.51 0.84 13.79
N PRO A 42 4.37 2.02 14.43
CA PRO A 42 3.10 2.77 14.41
C PRO A 42 2.58 3.00 12.99
N GLY A 43 1.25 2.93 12.84
CA GLY A 43 0.60 3.09 11.53
C GLY A 43 0.70 1.87 10.62
N ARG A 44 1.13 0.71 11.14
CA ARG A 44 1.11 -0.56 10.42
C ARG A 44 0.43 -1.65 11.23
N SER A 45 -0.26 -2.54 10.52
CA SER A 45 -0.90 -3.73 11.09
C SER A 45 -0.08 -5.00 10.89
N LEU A 46 0.85 -5.00 9.93
CA LEU A 46 1.66 -6.17 9.57
C LEU A 46 3.02 -5.76 9.01
N ILE A 47 4.04 -6.55 9.33
CA ILE A 47 5.37 -6.52 8.73
C ILE A 47 5.83 -7.96 8.46
N ASN A 48 6.75 -8.13 7.51
CA ASN A 48 7.35 -9.42 7.18
C ASN A 48 8.74 -9.20 6.56
N THR A 49 9.58 -10.22 6.58
CA THR A 49 10.97 -10.14 6.10
C THR A 49 11.10 -9.96 4.59
N ALA A 50 10.09 -10.34 3.80
CA ALA A 50 10.17 -10.34 2.34
C ALA A 50 9.73 -8.99 1.72
N PHE A 51 8.48 -8.61 1.93
CA PHE A 51 7.83 -7.50 1.24
C PHE A 51 7.99 -6.15 1.95
N TYR A 52 8.12 -6.15 3.28
CA TYR A 52 8.21 -4.90 4.03
C TYR A 52 9.44 -4.08 3.64
N GLU A 53 10.60 -4.74 3.59
CA GLU A 53 11.87 -4.17 3.16
C GLU A 53 11.81 -3.67 1.71
N ILE A 54 11.20 -4.45 0.81
CA ILE A 54 11.03 -4.06 -0.59
C ILE A 54 10.19 -2.78 -0.68
N VAL A 55 9.08 -2.69 0.06
CA VAL A 55 8.23 -1.50 0.09
C VAL A 55 9.01 -0.28 0.59
N ILE A 56 9.82 -0.41 1.63
CA ILE A 56 10.66 0.69 2.14
C ILE A 56 11.65 1.16 1.08
N ARG A 57 12.38 0.23 0.46
CA ARG A 57 13.37 0.55 -0.58
C ARG A 57 12.72 1.20 -1.80
N ASN A 58 11.57 0.67 -2.23
CA ASN A 58 10.80 1.25 -3.33
C ASN A 58 10.32 2.66 -3.00
N LYS A 59 9.85 2.91 -1.76
CA LYS A 59 9.48 4.27 -1.34
C LYS A 59 10.65 5.24 -1.39
N ALA A 60 11.86 4.80 -1.02
CA ALA A 60 13.05 5.65 -1.12
C ALA A 60 13.39 5.99 -2.59
N VAL A 61 13.27 5.00 -3.49
CA VAL A 61 13.45 5.22 -4.94
C VAL A 61 12.37 6.16 -5.50
N LEU A 62 11.10 5.93 -5.16
CA LEU A 62 10.00 6.79 -5.59
C LEU A 62 10.18 8.23 -5.11
N LYS A 63 10.64 8.44 -3.87
CA LYS A 63 10.94 9.79 -3.36
C LYS A 63 12.00 10.50 -4.22
N LYS A 64 13.00 9.78 -4.71
CA LYS A 64 13.98 10.34 -5.65
C LYS A 64 13.36 10.66 -7.01
N ILE A 65 12.50 9.79 -7.53
CA ILE A 65 11.78 10.03 -8.79
C ILE A 65 10.89 11.28 -8.68
N TYR A 66 10.19 11.47 -7.56
CA TYR A 66 9.38 12.65 -7.33
C TYR A 66 10.22 13.91 -7.23
N SER A 67 11.42 13.85 -6.62
CA SER A 67 12.33 15.00 -6.56
C SER A 67 12.89 15.44 -7.92
N ASP A 68 12.86 14.57 -8.93
CA ASP A 68 13.25 14.94 -10.31
C ASP A 68 12.20 15.82 -11.01
N ASN A 69 11.05 16.06 -10.36
CA ASN A 69 9.97 16.96 -10.78
C ASN A 69 9.62 16.89 -12.27
N LYS A 70 9.41 15.67 -12.77
CA LYS A 70 9.00 15.44 -14.17
C LYS A 70 7.62 16.06 -14.40
N PRO A 71 7.37 16.72 -15.56
CA PRO A 71 6.07 17.32 -15.87
C PRO A 71 4.91 16.35 -15.68
N LYS A 72 3.75 16.84 -15.23
CA LYS A 72 2.57 16.06 -14.81
C LYS A 72 2.77 15.14 -13.61
N LEU A 73 3.89 14.42 -13.48
CA LEU A 73 4.16 13.55 -12.33
C LEU A 73 4.40 14.37 -11.07
N GLY A 74 5.26 15.38 -11.15
CA GLY A 74 5.54 16.31 -10.06
C GLY A 74 4.30 17.10 -9.68
N GLU A 75 3.63 17.72 -10.65
CA GLU A 75 2.36 18.42 -10.46
C GLU A 75 1.31 17.55 -9.76
N PHE A 76 1.14 16.30 -10.20
CA PHE A 76 0.21 15.38 -9.58
C PHE A 76 0.62 15.03 -8.14
N TYR A 77 1.90 14.75 -7.91
CA TYR A 77 2.41 14.44 -6.57
C TYR A 77 2.27 15.63 -5.61
N ASP A 78 2.63 16.83 -6.05
CA ASP A 78 2.56 18.06 -5.27
C ASP A 78 1.12 18.45 -4.97
N SER A 79 0.17 18.22 -5.89
CA SER A 79 -1.25 18.47 -5.63
C SER A 79 -1.82 17.60 -4.48
N CYS A 80 -1.23 16.41 -4.25
CA CYS A 80 -1.58 15.56 -3.11
C CYS A 80 -0.96 16.07 -1.78
N LEU A 81 0.19 16.77 -1.84
CA LEU A 81 0.90 17.27 -0.68
C LEU A 81 0.44 18.66 -0.21
N ASP A 82 -0.22 19.44 -1.07
CA ASP A 82 -0.74 20.78 -0.75
C ASP A 82 -1.99 20.71 0.15
N THR A 83 -1.75 20.34 1.41
CA THR A 83 -2.80 20.25 2.44
C THR A 83 -3.49 21.58 2.72
N ALA A 84 -2.86 22.72 2.46
CA ALA A 84 -3.47 24.03 2.65
C ALA A 84 -4.59 24.26 1.62
N THR A 85 -4.30 24.02 0.35
CA THR A 85 -5.30 24.09 -0.72
C THR A 85 -6.40 23.06 -0.51
N LEU A 86 -6.05 21.80 -0.19
CA LEU A 86 -7.04 20.74 0.09
C LEU A 86 -7.98 21.12 1.25
N SER A 87 -7.44 21.68 2.34
CA SER A 87 -8.23 22.10 3.51
C SER A 87 -9.13 23.29 3.18
N SER A 88 -8.65 24.24 2.37
CA SER A 88 -9.42 25.40 1.92
C SER A 88 -10.59 24.99 1.02
N LEU A 89 -10.37 24.05 0.08
CA LEU A 89 -11.39 23.55 -0.83
C LEU A 89 -12.47 22.72 -0.11
N GLY A 90 -12.10 21.99 0.96
CA GLY A 90 -13.01 21.12 1.69
C GLY A 90 -13.69 20.11 0.76
N VAL A 91 -15.03 20.04 0.81
CA VAL A 91 -15.83 19.13 -0.02
C VAL A 91 -16.26 19.72 -1.36
N THR A 92 -15.90 20.97 -1.66
CA THR A 92 -16.34 21.69 -2.87
C THR A 92 -16.10 20.88 -4.16
N PRO A 93 -14.94 20.19 -4.36
CA PRO A 93 -14.72 19.39 -5.58
C PRO A 93 -15.68 18.22 -5.77
N LEU A 94 -16.43 17.83 -4.74
CA LEU A 94 -17.39 16.71 -4.77
C LEU A 94 -18.85 17.18 -4.90
N GLU A 95 -19.13 18.49 -4.87
CA GLU A 95 -20.49 19.03 -4.80
C GLU A 95 -21.37 18.60 -5.97
N ASP A 96 -20.85 18.62 -7.19
CA ASP A 96 -21.60 18.19 -8.37
C ASP A 96 -21.97 16.71 -8.31
N SER A 97 -21.07 15.86 -7.80
CA SER A 97 -21.35 14.45 -7.58
C SER A 97 -22.45 14.27 -6.53
N PHE A 98 -22.38 15.00 -5.41
CA PHE A 98 -23.42 14.96 -4.38
C PHE A 98 -24.77 15.48 -4.91
N LYS A 99 -24.75 16.53 -5.73
CA LYS A 99 -25.96 17.08 -6.35
C LYS A 99 -26.58 16.09 -7.33
N ALA A 100 -25.77 15.43 -8.17
CA ALA A 100 -26.24 14.41 -9.10
C ALA A 100 -26.92 13.25 -8.36
N ILE A 101 -26.29 12.74 -7.29
CA ILE A 101 -26.85 11.68 -6.44
C ILE A 101 -28.19 12.13 -5.82
N ARG A 102 -28.25 13.33 -5.24
CA ARG A 102 -29.47 13.85 -4.59
C ARG A 102 -30.60 14.18 -5.56
N SER A 103 -30.28 14.45 -6.83
CA SER A 103 -31.26 14.83 -7.85
C SER A 103 -31.87 13.61 -8.55
N ALA A 104 -31.34 12.41 -8.32
CA ALA A 104 -31.90 11.17 -8.86
C ALA A 104 -33.21 10.82 -8.13
N ASN A 105 -34.32 10.81 -8.87
CA ASN A 105 -35.66 10.57 -8.29
C ASN A 105 -36.22 9.18 -8.63
N THR A 106 -35.58 8.48 -9.57
CA THR A 106 -35.95 7.12 -9.97
C THR A 106 -34.76 6.18 -9.87
N THR A 107 -35.05 4.88 -9.84
CA THR A 107 -34.01 3.85 -9.94
C THR A 107 -33.18 4.02 -11.21
N LEU A 108 -33.80 4.40 -12.34
CA LEU A 108 -33.09 4.63 -13.59
C LEU A 108 -32.12 5.82 -13.47
N ASP A 109 -32.55 6.95 -12.88
CA ASP A 109 -31.67 8.11 -12.66
C ASP A 109 -30.47 7.73 -11.79
N LEU A 110 -30.71 6.95 -10.72
CA LEU A 110 -29.65 6.51 -9.83
C LEU A 110 -28.66 5.58 -10.55
N LEU A 111 -29.13 4.69 -11.43
CA LEU A 111 -28.28 3.84 -12.26
C LEU A 111 -27.42 4.66 -13.25
N ILE A 112 -27.97 5.75 -13.80
CA ILE A 112 -27.23 6.67 -14.66
C ILE A 112 -26.13 7.37 -13.85
N VAL A 113 -26.46 7.93 -12.70
CA VAL A 113 -25.49 8.58 -11.81
C VAL A 113 -24.41 7.60 -11.37
N ALA A 114 -24.78 6.37 -11.02
CA ALA A 114 -23.84 5.30 -10.70
C ALA A 114 -22.86 5.02 -11.85
N GLY A 115 -23.35 4.99 -13.10
CA GLY A 115 -22.51 4.83 -14.28
C GLY A 115 -21.53 5.99 -14.49
N GLU A 116 -21.95 7.24 -14.25
CA GLU A 116 -21.07 8.40 -14.35
C GLU A 116 -20.00 8.42 -13.25
N LEU A 117 -20.35 8.06 -12.02
CA LEU A 117 -19.39 7.95 -10.91
C LEU A 117 -18.38 6.82 -11.15
N ALA A 118 -18.81 5.71 -11.76
CA ALA A 118 -17.93 4.61 -12.11
C ALA A 118 -16.81 5.01 -13.10
N LYS A 119 -17.06 5.97 -14.01
CA LYS A 119 -16.01 6.52 -14.89
C LYS A 119 -14.88 7.21 -14.13
N ASN A 120 -15.16 7.67 -12.90
CA ASN A 120 -14.21 8.29 -12.00
C ASN A 120 -13.63 7.31 -10.96
N GLY A 121 -13.81 6.00 -11.17
CA GLY A 121 -13.29 4.96 -10.29
C GLY A 121 -14.07 4.75 -8.99
N ILE A 122 -15.31 5.26 -8.91
CA ILE A 122 -16.20 5.07 -7.76
C ILE A 122 -17.14 3.89 -8.06
N PRO A 123 -16.90 2.67 -7.54
CA PRO A 123 -17.79 1.55 -7.78
C PRO A 123 -19.12 1.77 -7.06
N ALA A 124 -20.23 1.66 -7.78
CA ALA A 124 -21.57 1.82 -7.22
C ALA A 124 -22.19 0.50 -6.73
N PHE A 125 -21.68 -0.63 -7.23
CA PHE A 125 -22.14 -1.98 -6.89
C PHE A 125 -20.91 -2.84 -6.59
N VAL A 126 -20.92 -3.51 -5.44
CA VAL A 126 -19.90 -4.47 -4.99
C VAL A 126 -20.54 -5.81 -4.69
#